data_AF-A0A7C9AKI1-F1
#
_entry.id   AF-A0A7C9AKI1-F1
#
_cell.length_a   1.000
_cell.length_b   1.000
_cell.length_c   1.000
_cell.angle_alpha   90.00
_cell.angle_beta   90.00
_cell.angle_gamma   90.00
#
_symmetry.space_group_name_H-M   'P 1'
#
loop_
_entity.id
_entity.type
_entity.pdbx_description
1 polymer ?
#
loop_
_entity_poly.entity_id
_entity_poly.type
_entity_poly.pdbx_seq_one_letter_code
_entity_poly.pdbx_strand_id
1 'polypeptide(L)'
;MIQAERLLLDAALEDPANQRFVLLSDSCVPLYNFSYVYNYIMESPRSFVDSFLDKKEGRFNPQMSPVIPKDKWRKGSQWFTLIRRHAEVVVDDELVFPIFKKFCKRRPPIDGRKGKLNLKLQKQHNCIPDEHYVQTLLAMMGLEDQVERR
;
A
#
# COMPACT_ATOMS: atom_id res chain seq x y z
N MET A 1 -5.47 -0.76 7.75
CA MET A 1 -5.72 -0.19 6.42
C MET A 1 -5.36 -1.20 5.35
N ILE A 2 -4.10 -1.58 5.15
CA ILE A 2 -3.73 -2.62 4.15
C ILE A 2 -4.62 -3.87 4.17
N GLN A 3 -4.89 -4.46 5.34
CA GLN A 3 -5.72 -5.67 5.41
C GLN A 3 -7.12 -5.43 4.84
N ALA A 4 -7.71 -4.26 5.08
CA ALA A 4 -9.02 -3.92 4.53
C ALA A 4 -8.93 -3.69 3.01
N GLU A 5 -7.90 -3.01 2.53
CA GLU A 5 -7.65 -2.81 1.09
C GLU A 5 -7.51 -4.15 0.35
N ARG A 6 -6.76 -5.11 0.92
CA ARG A 6 -6.63 -6.46 0.37
C ARG A 6 -7.96 -7.21 0.31
N LEU A 7 -8.76 -7.14 1.37
CA LEU A 7 -10.08 -7.77 1.38
C LEU A 7 -11.06 -7.13 0.38
N LEU A 8 -10.97 -5.81 0.18
CA LEU A 8 -11.76 -5.12 -0.85
C LEU A 8 -11.35 -5.55 -2.26
N LEU A 9 -10.05 -5.69 -2.51
CA LEU A 9 -9.54 -6.18 -3.80
C LEU A 9 -9.95 -7.63 -4.05
N ASP A 10 -9.84 -8.50 -3.05
CA ASP A 10 -10.22 -9.91 -3.11
C ASP A 10 -11.70 -10.05 -3.50
N ALA A 11 -12.58 -9.37 -2.77
CA ALA A 11 -14.01 -9.34 -3.07
C ALA A 11 -14.32 -8.78 -4.48
N ALA A 12 -13.59 -7.74 -4.91
CA ALA A 12 -13.78 -7.17 -6.25
C ALA A 12 -13.24 -8.08 -7.36
N LEU A 13 -12.25 -8.93 -7.09
CA LEU A 13 -11.67 -9.87 -8.05
C LEU A 13 -12.57 -11.06 -8.35
N GLU A 14 -13.55 -11.36 -7.49
CA GLU A 14 -14.55 -12.41 -7.73
C GLU A 14 -15.31 -12.21 -9.04
N ASP A 15 -15.54 -10.95 -9.45
CA ASP A 15 -16.11 -10.64 -10.76
C ASP A 15 -15.01 -10.62 -11.84
N PRO A 16 -15.05 -11.53 -12.84
CA PRO A 16 -14.10 -11.53 -13.94
C PRO A 16 -14.23 -10.30 -14.86
N ALA A 17 -15.36 -9.58 -14.85
CA ALA A 17 -15.54 -8.34 -15.61
C ALA A 17 -14.75 -7.17 -15.02
N ASN A 18 -14.33 -7.24 -13.74
CA ASN A 18 -13.53 -6.19 -13.12
C ASN A 18 -12.08 -6.24 -13.63
N GLN A 19 -11.72 -5.25 -14.45
CA GLN A 19 -10.40 -5.11 -15.08
C GLN A 19 -9.55 -3.97 -14.50
N ARG A 20 -10.17 -3.08 -13.71
CA ARG A 20 -9.55 -1.91 -13.10
C ARG A 20 -10.09 -1.75 -11.68
N PHE A 21 -9.19 -1.44 -10.74
CA PHE A 21 -9.47 -1.38 -9.31
C PHE A 21 -9.02 -0.03 -8.78
N VAL A 22 -9.97 0.84 -8.41
CA VAL A 22 -9.69 2.20 -7.95
C VAL A 22 -10.03 2.30 -6.47
N LEU A 23 -9.09 2.73 -5.64
CA LEU A 23 -9.33 2.96 -4.21
C LEU A 23 -9.76 4.41 -3.98
N LEU A 24 -10.90 4.61 -3.32
CA LEU A 24 -11.48 5.93 -3.01
C LEU A 24 -11.98 5.98 -1.55
N SER A 25 -12.20 7.18 -1.04
CA SER A 25 -12.91 7.44 0.23
C SER A 25 -14.20 8.24 0.01
N ASP A 26 -14.97 8.38 1.08
CA ASP A 26 -16.14 9.26 1.19
C ASP A 26 -15.84 10.74 0.90
N SER A 27 -14.59 11.17 1.07
CA SER A 27 -14.13 12.53 0.73
C SER A 27 -13.68 12.71 -0.72
N CYS A 28 -13.67 11.66 -1.54
CA CYS A 28 -13.26 11.77 -2.94
C CYS A 28 -14.37 12.37 -3.80
N VAL A 29 -14.02 13.35 -4.65
CA VAL A 29 -14.96 14.01 -5.57
C VAL A 29 -14.37 13.97 -6.99
N PRO A 30 -15.14 13.53 -8.01
CA PRO A 30 -14.66 13.51 -9.39
C PRO A 30 -14.44 14.94 -9.91
N LEU A 31 -13.28 15.18 -10.53
CA LEU A 31 -12.96 16.47 -11.16
C LEU A 31 -13.27 16.51 -12.66
N TYR A 32 -13.43 15.33 -13.27
CA TYR A 32 -13.76 15.16 -14.68
C TYR A 32 -15.00 14.26 -14.80
N ASN A 33 -15.68 14.33 -15.95
CA ASN A 33 -16.85 13.48 -16.21
C ASN A 33 -16.45 11.99 -16.31
N PHE A 34 -17.44 11.11 -16.15
CA PHE A 34 -17.22 9.67 -16.15
C PHE A 34 -16.56 9.18 -17.45
N SER A 35 -17.01 9.64 -18.62
CA SER A 35 -16.46 9.19 -19.90
C SER A 35 -14.97 9.49 -20.02
N TYR A 36 -14.53 10.67 -19.58
CA TYR A 36 -13.12 11.04 -19.55
C TYR A 36 -12.32 10.11 -18.63
N VAL A 37 -12.77 9.92 -17.39
CA VAL A 37 -12.09 9.09 -16.39
C VAL A 37 -12.03 7.62 -16.84
N TYR A 38 -13.15 7.10 -17.35
CA TYR A 38 -13.26 5.74 -17.85
C TYR A 38 -12.28 5.51 -19.00
N ASN A 39 -12.30 6.35 -20.03
CA ASN A 39 -11.39 6.21 -21.18
C ASN A 39 -9.92 6.31 -20.73
N TYR A 40 -9.58 7.30 -19.90
CA TYR A 40 -8.21 7.47 -19.40
C TYR A 40 -7.68 6.23 -18.66
N ILE A 41 -8.49 5.65 -17.78
CA ILE A 41 -8.10 4.48 -16.99
C ILE A 41 -8.10 3.20 -17.83
N MET A 42 -9.08 3.04 -18.73
CA MET A 42 -9.24 1.81 -19.52
C MET A 42 -8.26 1.72 -20.69
N GLU A 43 -7.86 2.84 -21.29
CA GLU A 43 -6.90 2.88 -22.41
C GLU A 43 -5.46 2.65 -21.94
N SER A 44 -5.12 3.01 -20.70
CA SER A 44 -3.78 2.76 -20.16
C SER A 44 -3.58 1.27 -19.85
N PRO A 45 -2.49 0.63 -20.32
CA PRO A 45 -2.15 -0.74 -19.94
C PRO A 45 -1.48 -0.83 -18.55
N ARG A 46 -1.26 0.32 -17.88
CA ARG A 46 -0.48 0.43 -16.65
C ARG A 46 -1.34 0.71 -15.44
N SER A 47 -0.78 0.45 -14.25
CA SER A 47 -1.39 0.89 -12.98
C SER A 47 -0.91 2.27 -12.58
N PHE A 48 -1.76 3.05 -11.92
CA PHE A 48 -1.41 4.35 -11.38
C PHE A 48 -1.10 4.20 -9.89
N VAL A 49 0.20 4.13 -9.57
CA VAL A 49 0.73 3.93 -8.22
C VAL A 49 1.97 4.80 -8.06
N ASP A 50 1.94 5.72 -7.09
CA ASP A 50 3.14 6.46 -6.73
C ASP A 50 4.19 5.49 -6.14
N SER A 51 5.39 5.46 -6.74
CA SER A 51 6.50 4.65 -6.25
C SER A 51 7.81 5.43 -6.33
N PHE A 52 8.40 5.73 -5.18
CA PHE A 52 9.70 6.37 -5.07
C PHE A 52 10.43 5.97 -3.79
N LEU A 53 11.75 6.17 -3.74
CA LEU A 53 12.53 5.91 -2.52
C LEU A 53 12.14 6.88 -1.39
N ASP A 54 11.92 6.35 -0.19
CA ASP A 54 11.67 7.20 0.98
C ASP A 54 12.95 7.94 1.39
N LYS A 55 12.97 9.26 1.17
CA LYS A 55 14.06 10.14 1.58
C LYS A 55 14.01 10.48 3.08
N LYS A 56 12.91 10.19 3.78
CA LYS A 56 12.77 10.49 5.20
C LYS A 56 13.39 9.37 6.02
N GLU A 57 14.39 9.69 6.81
CA GLU A 57 15.00 8.73 7.72
C GLU A 57 14.04 8.33 8.85
N GLY A 58 14.10 7.06 9.27
CA GLY A 58 13.46 6.56 10.50
C GLY A 58 12.10 5.86 10.36
N ARG A 59 11.47 5.83 9.17
CA ARG A 59 10.22 5.05 8.97
C ARG A 59 10.46 3.58 8.69
N PHE A 60 11.52 3.26 7.96
CA PHE A 60 11.92 1.88 7.69
C PHE A 60 12.36 1.21 9.00
N ASN A 61 11.73 0.08 9.35
CA ASN A 61 12.15 -0.75 10.46
C ASN A 61 13.24 -1.74 9.97
N PRO A 62 14.48 -1.69 10.50
CA PRO A 62 15.57 -2.59 10.09
C PRO A 62 15.25 -4.08 10.22
N GLN A 63 14.33 -4.47 11.10
CA GLN A 63 13.92 -5.86 11.30
C GLN A 63 13.08 -6.43 10.16
N MET A 64 12.65 -5.60 9.20
CA MET A 64 11.99 -6.08 7.97
C MET A 64 13.00 -6.68 6.97
N SER A 65 14.29 -6.31 7.10
CA SER A 65 15.38 -6.90 6.34
C SER A 65 15.72 -8.31 6.87
N PRO A 66 16.09 -9.29 6.03
CA PRO A 66 16.31 -9.17 4.58
C PRO A 66 15.06 -9.38 3.72
N VAL A 67 13.91 -9.73 4.32
CA VAL A 67 12.69 -10.06 3.55
C VAL A 67 12.22 -8.87 2.72
N ILE A 68 12.21 -7.67 3.30
CA ILE A 68 12.01 -6.41 2.59
C ILE A 68 13.31 -5.62 2.66
N PRO A 69 14.14 -5.65 1.60
CA PRO A 69 15.36 -4.85 1.53
C PRO A 69 15.05 -3.35 1.57
N LYS A 70 15.95 -2.56 2.18
CA LYS A 70 15.75 -1.11 2.33
C LYS A 70 15.71 -0.39 0.97
N ASP A 71 16.45 -0.86 -0.02
CA ASP A 71 16.47 -0.33 -1.39
C ASP A 71 15.18 -0.63 -2.18
N LYS A 72 14.43 -1.66 -1.77
CA LYS A 72 13.11 -2.00 -2.30
C LYS A 72 11.95 -1.36 -1.52
N TRP A 73 12.23 -0.70 -0.39
CA TRP A 73 11.23 0.04 0.37
C TRP A 73 10.80 1.29 -0.40
N ARG A 74 9.57 1.27 -0.91
CA ARG A 74 9.00 2.36 -1.70
C ARG A 74 7.96 3.11 -0.89
N LYS A 75 7.92 4.42 -1.11
CA LYS A 75 6.90 5.35 -0.61
C LYS A 75 6.01 5.79 -1.76
N GLY A 76 4.74 6.04 -1.43
CA GLY A 76 3.72 6.48 -2.37
C GLY A 76 2.50 7.03 -1.64
N SER A 77 1.47 7.40 -2.41
CA SER A 77 0.13 7.64 -1.88
C SER A 77 -0.54 6.31 -1.52
N GLN A 78 -1.45 6.33 -0.55
CA GLN A 78 -2.36 5.22 -0.31
C GLN A 78 -3.28 4.96 -1.51
N TRP A 79 -3.66 6.00 -2.24
CA TRP A 79 -4.62 5.90 -3.35
C TRP A 79 -3.95 5.36 -4.61
N PHE A 80 -4.59 4.38 -5.23
CA PHE A 80 -4.11 3.70 -6.42
C PHE A 80 -5.24 3.44 -7.43
N THR A 81 -4.82 3.17 -8.67
CA THR A 81 -5.62 2.47 -9.67
C THR A 81 -4.80 1.28 -10.17
N LEU A 82 -5.28 0.06 -9.96
CA LEU A 82 -4.59 -1.17 -10.37
C LEU A 82 -5.27 -1.78 -11.60
N ILE A 83 -4.45 -2.35 -12.49
CA ILE A 83 -4.92 -3.35 -13.45
C ILE A 83 -5.16 -4.67 -12.70
N ARG A 84 -6.03 -5.53 -13.25
CA ARG A 84 -6.39 -6.81 -12.63
C ARG A 84 -5.19 -7.64 -12.16
N ARG A 85 -4.18 -7.83 -13.02
CA ARG A 85 -2.96 -8.59 -12.67
C ARG A 85 -2.24 -8.04 -11.43
N HIS A 86 -2.21 -6.73 -11.24
CA HIS A 86 -1.58 -6.14 -10.05
C HIS A 86 -2.46 -6.26 -8.81
N ALA A 87 -3.79 -6.23 -8.95
CA ALA A 87 -4.70 -6.52 -7.85
C ALA A 87 -4.54 -7.97 -7.36
N GLU A 88 -4.43 -8.93 -8.28
CA GLU A 88 -4.14 -10.35 -7.96
C GLU A 88 -2.83 -10.47 -7.18
N VAL A 89 -1.74 -9.83 -7.65
CA VAL A 89 -0.46 -9.77 -6.91
C VAL A 89 -0.62 -9.25 -5.47
N VAL A 90 -1.47 -8.25 -5.26
CA VAL A 90 -1.71 -7.67 -3.92
C VAL A 90 -2.48 -8.61 -3.00
N VAL A 91 -3.45 -9.34 -3.55
CA VAL A 91 -4.29 -10.28 -2.80
C VAL A 91 -3.53 -11.57 -2.49
N ASP A 92 -2.73 -12.05 -3.43
CA ASP A 92 -1.93 -13.29 -3.32
C ASP A 92 -0.63 -13.11 -2.52
N ASP A 93 -0.32 -11.89 -2.04
CA ASP A 93 0.93 -11.64 -1.33
C ASP A 93 1.00 -12.35 0.03
N GLU A 94 1.90 -13.31 0.15
CA GLU A 94 2.20 -14.03 1.40
C GLU A 94 3.54 -13.60 2.05
N LEU A 95 4.28 -12.67 1.42
CA LEU A 95 5.65 -12.33 1.84
C LEU A 95 5.73 -10.95 2.49
N VAL A 96 5.22 -9.92 1.83
CA VAL A 96 5.41 -8.51 2.21
C VAL A 96 4.43 -8.12 3.32
N PHE A 97 3.15 -8.43 3.16
CA PHE A 97 2.10 -8.07 4.11
C PHE A 97 2.31 -8.64 5.51
N PRO A 98 2.71 -9.92 5.72
CA PRO A 98 2.99 -10.41 7.07
C PRO A 98 4.12 -9.65 7.76
N ILE A 99 5.13 -9.21 7.02
CA ILE A 99 6.26 -8.43 7.55
C ILE A 99 5.79 -7.04 7.97
N PHE A 100 5.04 -6.33 7.11
CA PHE A 100 4.39 -5.08 7.50
C PHE A 100 3.49 -5.25 8.72
N LYS A 101 2.63 -6.28 8.73
CA LYS A 101 1.73 -6.59 9.84
C LYS A 101 2.49 -6.85 11.13
N LYS A 102 3.67 -7.46 11.07
CA LYS A 102 4.51 -7.77 12.23
C LYS A 102 5.24 -6.53 12.77
N PHE A 103 5.90 -5.77 11.91
CA PHE A 103 6.87 -4.75 12.32
C PHE A 103 6.35 -3.31 12.27
N CYS A 104 5.33 -3.02 11.48
CA CYS A 104 4.76 -1.68 11.34
C CYS A 104 3.55 -1.54 12.26
N LYS A 105 3.79 -0.97 13.44
CA LYS A 105 2.77 -0.80 14.49
C LYS A 105 2.58 0.68 14.80
N ARG A 106 1.31 1.10 14.83
CA ARG A 106 0.95 2.46 15.27
C ARG A 106 1.25 2.59 16.76
N ARG A 107 2.04 3.61 17.12
CA ARG A 107 2.29 3.94 18.53
C ARG A 107 0.94 4.26 19.21
N PRO A 108 0.58 3.56 20.30
CA PRO A 108 -0.63 3.87 21.02
C PRO A 108 -0.45 5.17 21.82
N PRO A 109 -1.56 5.84 22.19
CA PRO A 109 -1.53 6.94 23.15
C PRO A 109 -0.87 6.50 24.47
N ILE A 110 -0.24 7.45 25.16
CA ILE A 110 0.31 7.21 26.49
C ILE A 110 -0.85 7.03 27.46
N ASP A 111 -0.86 5.92 28.20
CA ASP A 111 -1.84 5.65 29.25
C ASP A 111 -1.11 5.62 30.60
N GLY A 112 -1.42 6.57 31.49
CA GLY A 112 -0.77 6.70 32.80
C GLY A 112 -0.81 5.40 33.64
N ARG A 113 -1.83 4.55 33.43
CA ARG A 113 -1.97 3.26 34.11
C ARG A 113 -0.95 2.20 33.68
N LYS A 114 -0.31 2.39 32.51
CA LYS A 114 0.61 1.40 31.91
C LYS A 114 2.07 1.56 32.34
N GLY A 115 2.42 2.61 33.09
CA GLY A 115 3.77 2.81 33.64
C GLY A 115 4.90 2.49 32.64
N LYS A 116 5.78 1.53 33.00
CA LYS A 116 6.92 1.08 32.16
C LYS A 116 6.51 0.43 30.82
N LEU A 117 5.29 -0.07 30.68
CA LEU A 117 4.79 -0.65 29.42
C LEU A 117 4.63 0.43 28.34
N ASN A 118 4.36 1.69 28.70
CA ASN A 118 4.37 2.81 27.75
C ASN A 118 5.72 2.92 27.05
N LEU A 119 6.83 2.70 27.77
CA LEU A 119 8.17 2.80 27.19
C LEU A 119 8.39 1.76 26.08
N LYS A 120 7.85 0.54 26.22
CA LYS A 120 7.88 -0.48 25.16
C LYS A 120 6.94 -0.13 24.01
N LEU A 121 5.74 0.36 24.30
CA LEU A 121 4.76 0.73 23.27
C LEU A 121 5.19 1.96 22.45
N GLN A 122 5.86 2.93 23.07
CA GLN A 122 6.39 4.12 22.38
C GLN A 122 7.60 3.79 21.48
N LYS A 123 8.26 2.64 21.68
CA LYS A 123 9.31 2.13 20.78
C LYS A 123 8.78 1.45 19.51
N GLN A 124 7.46 1.32 19.36
CA GLN A 124 6.87 0.79 18.12
C GLN A 124 7.20 1.69 16.92
N HIS A 125 7.53 1.06 15.79
CA HIS A 125 7.86 1.74 14.55
C HIS A 125 6.60 1.95 13.72
N ASN A 126 6.23 3.22 13.54
CA ASN A 126 5.15 3.59 12.64
C ASN A 126 5.71 3.77 11.23
N CYS A 127 5.60 2.73 10.40
CA CYS A 127 6.06 2.77 9.02
C CYS A 127 5.11 3.54 8.08
N ILE A 128 3.86 3.81 8.51
CA ILE A 128 2.75 4.25 7.64
C ILE A 128 2.49 3.23 6.52
N PRO A 129 2.01 2.03 6.90
CA PRO A 129 1.92 0.86 6.02
C PRO A 129 1.18 1.11 4.69
N ASP A 130 0.08 1.85 4.77
CA ASP A 130 -0.79 2.28 3.66
C ASP A 130 -0.08 3.17 2.63
N GLU A 131 0.93 3.95 3.04
CA GLU A 131 1.76 4.77 2.14
C GLU A 131 3.03 4.04 1.65
N HIS A 132 3.17 2.73 1.88
CA HIS A 132 4.39 1.98 1.50
C HIS A 132 4.14 0.59 0.90
N TYR A 133 3.08 -0.11 1.30
CA TYR A 133 2.92 -1.53 1.01
C TYR A 133 2.80 -1.88 -0.47
N VAL A 134 1.85 -1.29 -1.20
CA VAL A 134 1.55 -1.67 -2.59
C VAL A 134 2.76 -1.47 -3.50
N GLN A 135 3.36 -0.28 -3.46
CA GLN A 135 4.55 0.08 -4.22
C GLN A 135 5.79 -0.71 -3.80
N THR A 136 5.94 -1.06 -2.52
CA THR A 136 7.05 -1.93 -2.07
C THR A 136 6.86 -3.34 -2.63
N LEU A 137 5.64 -3.88 -2.57
CA LEU A 137 5.32 -5.18 -3.14
C LEU A 137 5.59 -5.22 -4.65
N LEU A 138 5.07 -4.25 -5.41
CA LEU A 138 5.31 -4.18 -6.86
C LEU A 138 6.80 -4.02 -7.19
N ALA A 139 7.56 -3.27 -6.38
CA ALA A 139 9.01 -3.14 -6.55
C ALA A 139 9.79 -4.42 -6.26
N MET A 140 9.34 -5.19 -5.27
CA MET A 140 9.90 -6.51 -4.96
C MET A 140 9.58 -7.54 -6.04
N MET A 141 8.41 -7.44 -6.68
CA MET A 141 7.99 -8.29 -7.79
C MET A 141 8.57 -7.87 -9.15
N GLY A 142 9.34 -6.77 -9.21
CA GLY A 142 9.94 -6.28 -10.45
C GLY A 142 8.94 -5.66 -11.43
N LEU A 143 7.83 -5.11 -10.93
CA LEU A 143 6.72 -4.56 -11.72
C LEU A 143 6.75 -3.02 -11.79
N GLU A 144 7.87 -2.38 -11.47
CA GLU A 144 7.98 -0.91 -11.39
C GLU A 144 7.88 -0.22 -12.77
N ASP A 145 8.16 -0.94 -13.85
CA ASP A 145 8.05 -0.45 -15.23
C ASP A 145 6.61 -0.50 -15.79
N GLN A 146 5.71 -1.16 -15.06
CA GLN A 146 4.29 -1.33 -15.35
C GLN A 146 3.41 -0.37 -14.53
N VAL A 147 4.02 0.52 -13.75
CA VAL A 147 3.32 1.56 -13.00
C VAL A 147 3.66 2.95 -13.51
N GLU A 148 2.69 3.84 -13.45
CA GLU A 148 2.85 5.27 -13.66
C GLU A 148 2.48 6.03 -12.40
N ARG A 149 3.05 7.22 -12.28
CA ARG A 149 2.75 8.13 -11.19
C ARG A 149 1.31 8.66 -11.33
N ARG A 150 0.60 8.80 -10.21
CA ARG A 150 -0.76 9.35 -10.18
C ARG A 150 -0.77 10.87 -10.39
#